data_AF-X0TAN5-F1
#
_entry.id   AF-X0TAN5-F1
#
_cell.length_a   1.000
_cell.length_b   1.000
_cell.length_c   1.000
_cell.angle_alpha   90.00
_cell.angle_beta   90.00
_cell.angle_gamma   90.00
#
_symmetry.space_group_name_H-M   'P 1'
#
loop_
_entity.id
_entity.type
_entity.pdbx_description
1 polymer ?
#
loop_
_entity_poly.entity_id
_entity_poly.type
_entity_poly.pdbx_seq_one_letter_code
_entity_poly.pdbx_strand_id
1 'polypeptide(L)'
;MELSSPICGTISHGKYNQADEKNTTMITGRPLLEAIEFEKKQNWVGVMIAPSVIKAHRTLLEITNWVIHDPRELDKILKYAKYMCFIHSCNKIPFNNSPSYESLVIVPINSKHEQIRSISSSFSEYINELKYLRATAPSPYTQQKYDDSLDFLYDVSGDWMVTLRMEGFSPIHDISMWV
;
A
#
# COMPACT_ATOMS: atom_id res chain seq x y z
N MET A 1 -2.49 17.20 -18.41
CA MET A 1 -2.39 16.41 -17.17
C MET A 1 -2.46 14.96 -17.60
N GLU A 2 -1.33 14.26 -17.61
CA GLU A 2 -1.33 12.82 -17.91
C GLU A 2 -1.93 12.11 -16.71
N LEU A 3 -3.11 11.51 -16.88
CA LEU A 3 -3.70 10.62 -15.88
C LEU A 3 -2.87 9.34 -15.89
N SER A 4 -2.01 9.14 -14.89
CA SER A 4 -1.46 7.83 -14.62
C SER A 4 -2.62 6.87 -14.37
N SER A 5 -2.66 5.74 -15.05
CA SER A 5 -3.72 4.77 -14.81
C SER A 5 -3.65 4.30 -13.35
N PRO A 6 -4.78 4.20 -12.64
CA PRO A 6 -4.82 3.67 -11.28
C PRO A 6 -4.15 2.30 -11.25
N ILE A 7 -3.12 2.15 -10.41
CA ILE A 7 -2.32 0.94 -10.36
C ILE A 7 -3.06 -0.12 -9.54
N CYS A 8 -3.35 -1.25 -10.16
CA CYS A 8 -3.71 -2.50 -9.49
C CYS A 8 -2.54 -3.44 -9.65
N GLY A 9 -2.01 -3.99 -8.55
CA GLY A 9 -0.81 -4.82 -8.63
C GLY A 9 -0.67 -5.80 -7.48
N THR A 10 0.28 -6.70 -7.65
CA THR A 10 0.69 -7.64 -6.61
C THR A 10 2.21 -7.75 -6.59
N ILE A 11 2.81 -7.66 -5.40
CA ILE A 11 4.23 -7.94 -5.20
C ILE A 11 4.37 -9.40 -4.74
N SER A 12 5.14 -10.20 -5.45
CA SER A 12 5.41 -11.61 -5.13
C SER A 12 6.90 -11.87 -4.95
N HIS A 13 7.25 -13.02 -4.35
CA HIS A 13 8.63 -13.40 -4.08
C HIS A 13 8.94 -14.85 -4.50
N GLY A 14 10.12 -15.07 -5.07
CA GLY A 14 10.67 -16.40 -5.32
C GLY A 14 11.68 -16.39 -6.46
N LYS A 15 12.09 -17.59 -6.89
CA LYS A 15 13.05 -17.74 -7.99
C LYS A 15 12.38 -17.44 -9.33
N TYR A 16 13.08 -16.71 -10.17
CA TYR A 16 12.70 -16.42 -11.55
C TYR A 16 13.92 -16.62 -12.46
N ASN A 17 13.66 -16.85 -13.74
CA ASN A 17 14.64 -16.85 -14.80
C ASN A 17 14.46 -15.55 -15.60
N GLN A 18 15.58 -14.92 -15.91
CA GLN A 18 15.63 -13.78 -16.81
C GLN A 18 16.41 -14.21 -18.07
N ALA A 19 15.85 -13.92 -19.23
CA ALA A 19 16.51 -14.11 -20.52
C ALA A 19 16.49 -12.78 -21.27
N ASP A 20 17.66 -12.33 -21.71
CA ASP A 20 17.82 -11.10 -22.47
C ASP A 20 18.08 -11.43 -23.95
N GLU A 21 17.22 -10.96 -24.85
CA GLU A 21 17.38 -11.12 -26.30
C GLU A 21 17.11 -9.80 -27.03
N LYS A 22 18.11 -9.31 -27.79
CA LYS A 22 18.00 -8.17 -28.73
C LYS A 22 17.14 -7.00 -28.19
N ASN A 23 17.51 -6.45 -27.03
CA ASN A 23 16.83 -5.35 -26.35
C ASN A 23 15.49 -5.68 -25.67
N THR A 24 15.16 -6.96 -25.51
CA THR A 24 13.98 -7.42 -24.77
C THR A 24 14.42 -8.30 -23.62
N THR A 25 13.92 -8.02 -22.42
CA THR A 25 14.11 -8.85 -21.22
C THR A 25 12.86 -9.65 -20.95
N MET A 26 12.95 -10.97 -21.02
CA MET A 26 11.88 -11.90 -20.66
C MET A 26 12.10 -12.40 -19.24
N ILE A 27 11.13 -12.18 -18.36
CA ILE A 27 11.13 -12.69 -16.99
C ILE A 27 10.10 -13.83 -16.91
N THR A 28 10.52 -14.98 -16.39
CA THR A 28 9.63 -16.13 -16.19
C THR A 28 9.83 -16.73 -14.81
N GLY A 29 8.77 -17.21 -14.17
CA GLY A 29 8.88 -17.85 -12.87
C GLY A 29 7.56 -17.91 -12.12
N ARG A 30 7.54 -18.72 -11.06
CA ARG A 30 6.36 -18.83 -10.17
C ARG A 30 5.92 -17.49 -9.56
N PRO A 31 6.82 -16.56 -9.16
CA PRO A 31 6.39 -15.28 -8.61
C PRO A 31 5.53 -14.48 -9.60
N LEU A 32 5.86 -14.48 -10.89
CA LEU A 32 5.09 -13.77 -11.90
C LEU A 32 3.67 -14.35 -12.03
N LEU A 33 3.55 -15.69 -12.02
CA LEU A 33 2.24 -16.36 -12.07
C LEU A 33 1.38 -16.01 -10.85
N GLU A 34 1.97 -16.03 -9.65
CA GLU A 34 1.28 -15.65 -8.40
C GLU A 34 0.83 -14.18 -8.45
N ALA A 35 1.70 -13.26 -8.87
CA ALA A 35 1.36 -11.85 -8.96
C ALA A 35 0.17 -11.62 -9.90
N ILE A 36 0.20 -12.22 -11.10
CA ILE A 36 -0.88 -12.15 -12.08
C ILE A 36 -2.17 -12.77 -11.53
N GLU A 37 -2.07 -13.92 -10.84
CA GLU A 37 -3.23 -14.60 -10.26
C GLU A 37 -3.94 -13.71 -9.23
N PHE A 38 -3.18 -13.12 -8.31
CA PHE A 38 -3.72 -12.25 -7.27
C PHE A 38 -4.19 -10.90 -7.82
N GLU A 39 -3.49 -10.31 -8.79
CA GLU A 39 -3.92 -9.08 -9.46
C GLU A 39 -5.29 -9.25 -10.14
N LYS A 40 -5.51 -10.37 -10.84
CA LYS A 40 -6.80 -10.67 -11.48
C LYS A 40 -7.94 -10.92 -10.50
N LYS A 41 -7.63 -11.38 -9.29
CA LYS A 41 -8.62 -11.65 -8.25
C LYS A 41 -9.03 -10.40 -7.48
N GLN A 42 -8.15 -9.41 -7.38
CA GLN A 42 -8.42 -8.16 -6.67
C GLN A 42 -9.53 -7.35 -7.35
N ASN A 43 -10.42 -6.78 -6.54
CA ASN A 43 -11.46 -5.84 -6.95
C ASN A 43 -11.28 -4.46 -6.31
N TRP A 44 -10.04 -3.97 -6.27
CA TRP A 44 -9.72 -2.62 -5.80
C TRP A 44 -8.53 -2.05 -6.57
N VAL A 45 -8.27 -0.77 -6.37
CA VAL A 45 -7.09 -0.06 -6.88
C VAL A 45 -6.08 0.02 -5.73
N GLY A 46 -4.98 -0.69 -5.90
CA GLY A 46 -3.87 -0.70 -4.96
C GLY A 46 -2.90 -1.84 -5.26
N VAL A 47 -1.86 -1.94 -4.43
CA VAL A 47 -0.85 -2.99 -4.58
C VAL A 47 -0.87 -3.85 -3.33
N MET A 48 -1.22 -5.12 -3.49
CA MET A 48 -1.13 -6.09 -2.39
C MET A 48 0.22 -6.79 -2.35
N ILE A 49 0.60 -7.26 -1.17
CA ILE A 49 1.73 -8.16 -0.96
C ILE A 49 1.22 -9.60 -1.03
N ALA A 50 1.85 -10.44 -1.86
CA ALA A 50 1.47 -11.84 -2.01
C ALA A 50 1.90 -12.70 -0.82
N PRO A 51 1.27 -13.87 -0.61
CA PRO A 51 1.62 -14.79 0.48
C PRO A 51 3.07 -15.28 0.42
N SER A 52 3.65 -15.44 -0.77
CA SER A 52 5.06 -15.82 -0.92
C SER A 52 6.02 -14.81 -0.28
N VAL A 53 5.74 -13.51 -0.37
CA VAL A 53 6.54 -12.45 0.25
C VAL A 53 6.44 -12.55 1.75
N ILE A 54 5.22 -12.66 2.29
CA ILE A 54 4.98 -12.79 3.74
C ILE A 54 5.69 -14.03 4.31
N LYS A 55 5.65 -15.15 3.58
CA LYS A 55 6.35 -16.39 3.97
C LYS A 55 7.86 -16.21 4.00
N ALA A 56 8.43 -15.49 3.03
CA ALA A 56 9.87 -15.25 2.92
C ALA A 56 10.37 -14.17 3.89
N HIS A 57 9.53 -13.16 4.18
CA HIS A 57 9.86 -11.98 4.96
C HIS A 57 8.87 -11.82 6.12
N ARG A 58 8.83 -12.79 7.02
CA ARG A 58 7.89 -12.81 8.17
C ARG A 58 7.99 -11.56 9.05
N THR A 59 9.16 -10.96 9.11
CA THR A 59 9.40 -9.70 9.83
C THR A 59 8.52 -8.55 9.34
N LEU A 60 7.99 -8.60 8.10
CA LEU A 60 7.05 -7.58 7.62
C LEU A 60 5.76 -7.58 8.45
N LEU A 61 5.23 -8.74 8.82
CA LEU A 61 4.04 -8.83 9.68
C LEU A 61 4.33 -8.30 11.08
N GLU A 62 5.52 -8.58 11.60
CA GLU A 62 5.94 -8.07 12.91
C GLU A 62 6.01 -6.55 12.89
N ILE A 63 6.53 -5.96 11.81
CA ILE A 63 6.64 -4.51 11.65
C ILE A 63 5.26 -3.86 11.53
N THR A 64 4.36 -4.39 10.70
CA THR A 64 3.05 -3.75 10.47
C THR A 64 2.06 -3.95 11.62
N ASN A 65 2.23 -5.00 12.43
CA ASN A 65 1.37 -5.27 13.58
C ASN A 65 1.97 -4.77 14.90
N TRP A 66 3.11 -4.09 14.86
CA TRP A 66 3.78 -3.66 16.07
C TRP A 66 3.01 -2.54 16.75
N VAL A 67 2.72 -2.74 18.03
CA VAL A 67 2.08 -1.75 18.90
C VAL A 67 3.13 -1.25 19.89
N ILE A 68 3.22 0.06 20.05
CA ILE A 68 4.15 0.68 21.00
C ILE A 68 3.62 0.42 22.41
N HIS A 69 4.32 -0.44 23.15
CA HIS A 69 3.99 -0.72 24.56
C HIS A 69 4.92 0.02 25.53
N ASP A 70 6.13 0.37 25.11
CA ASP A 70 7.12 1.05 25.93
C ASP A 70 7.74 2.24 25.17
N PRO A 71 7.57 3.49 25.66
CA PRO A 71 8.17 4.68 25.05
C PRO A 71 9.70 4.63 24.92
N ARG A 72 10.38 3.76 25.68
CA ARG A 72 11.85 3.57 25.60
C ARG A 72 12.28 2.82 24.34
N GLU A 73 11.36 2.26 23.57
CA GLU A 73 11.65 1.60 22.29
C GLU A 73 11.74 2.59 21.10
N LEU A 74 11.97 3.89 21.37
CA LEU A 74 12.01 4.95 20.36
C LEU A 74 12.88 4.62 19.15
N ASP A 75 14.05 4.00 19.34
CA ASP A 75 14.92 3.61 18.23
C ASP A 75 14.28 2.56 17.31
N LYS A 76 13.49 1.63 17.86
CA LYS A 76 12.71 0.67 17.08
C LYS A 76 11.54 1.36 16.38
N ILE A 77 10.89 2.32 17.06
CA ILE A 77 9.82 3.14 16.45
C ILE A 77 10.38 3.82 15.21
N LEU A 78 11.47 4.56 15.34
CA LEU A 78 12.07 5.29 14.24
C LEU A 78 12.53 4.38 13.11
N LYS A 79 13.10 3.21 13.43
CA LYS A 79 13.50 2.21 12.44
C LYS A 79 12.31 1.67 11.63
N TYR A 80 11.16 1.50 12.26
CA TYR A 80 9.98 0.88 11.64
C TYR A 80 8.95 1.88 11.10
N ALA A 81 8.93 3.11 11.60
CA ALA A 81 8.04 4.18 11.19
C ALA A 81 8.08 4.42 9.68
N LYS A 82 9.29 4.34 9.09
CA LYS A 82 9.45 4.42 7.63
C LYS A 82 8.60 3.35 6.92
N TYR A 83 8.66 2.10 7.36
CA TYR A 83 7.93 1.00 6.72
C TYR A 83 6.42 1.07 6.99
N MET A 84 6.01 1.48 8.19
CA MET A 84 4.60 1.63 8.56
C MET A 84 3.88 2.70 7.72
N CYS A 85 4.62 3.68 7.19
CA CYS A 85 4.07 4.65 6.27
C CYS A 85 3.72 4.03 4.90
N PHE A 86 4.51 3.06 4.42
CA PHE A 86 4.35 2.49 3.07
C PHE A 86 3.62 1.15 3.06
N ILE A 87 3.65 0.38 4.15
CA ILE A 87 3.11 -0.96 4.22
C ILE A 87 2.11 -1.03 5.37
N HIS A 88 0.90 -1.46 5.08
CA HIS A 88 -0.17 -1.55 6.07
C HIS A 88 -0.83 -2.93 6.05
N SER A 89 -1.34 -3.39 7.20
CA SER A 89 -2.17 -4.58 7.24
C SER A 89 -3.58 -4.24 6.76
N CYS A 90 -4.12 -5.03 5.84
CA CYS A 90 -5.48 -4.87 5.35
C CYS A 90 -6.21 -6.20 5.50
N ASN A 91 -7.23 -6.22 6.36
CA ASN A 91 -8.00 -7.42 6.65
C ASN A 91 -9.19 -7.60 5.68
N LYS A 92 -9.38 -6.64 4.76
CA LYS A 92 -10.57 -6.55 3.92
C LYS A 92 -10.25 -6.25 2.46
N ILE A 93 -9.18 -6.84 1.90
CA ILE A 93 -8.91 -6.65 0.47
C ILE A 93 -10.05 -7.29 -0.34
N PRO A 94 -10.79 -6.53 -1.15
CA PRO A 94 -11.94 -7.05 -1.88
C PRO A 94 -11.44 -7.93 -3.03
N PHE A 95 -11.95 -9.16 -3.08
CA PHE A 95 -11.62 -10.14 -4.11
C PHE A 95 -12.90 -10.54 -4.85
N ASN A 96 -12.77 -10.81 -6.14
CA ASN A 96 -13.86 -11.35 -6.95
C ASN A 96 -14.29 -12.71 -6.39
N ASN A 97 -15.58 -12.83 -6.05
CA ASN A 97 -16.22 -14.08 -5.60
C ASN A 97 -15.64 -14.72 -4.31
N SER A 98 -15.02 -13.94 -3.42
CA SER A 98 -14.48 -14.43 -2.15
C SER A 98 -14.88 -13.51 -0.99
N PRO A 99 -15.14 -14.04 0.23
CA PRO A 99 -15.03 -13.22 1.43
C PRO A 99 -13.59 -12.67 1.45
N SER A 100 -13.45 -11.40 1.77
CA SER A 100 -12.23 -10.61 1.64
C SER A 100 -10.91 -11.32 2.01
N TYR A 101 -9.81 -10.88 1.41
CA TYR A 101 -8.49 -11.43 1.67
C TYR A 101 -7.72 -10.57 2.69
N GLU A 102 -7.10 -11.23 3.67
CA GLU A 102 -6.21 -10.57 4.64
C GLU A 102 -4.77 -10.59 4.11
N SER A 103 -4.16 -9.42 3.93
CA SER A 103 -2.75 -9.32 3.55
C SER A 103 -2.13 -7.98 3.94
N LEU A 104 -0.85 -7.81 3.63
CA LEU A 104 -0.21 -6.51 3.61
C LEU A 104 -0.49 -5.80 2.27
N VAL A 105 -0.56 -4.48 2.31
CA VAL A 105 -0.79 -3.62 1.14
C VAL A 105 0.19 -2.46 1.15
N ILE A 106 0.51 -1.96 -0.05
CA ILE A 106 1.30 -0.74 -0.21
C ILE A 106 0.37 0.47 -0.23
N VAL A 107 0.67 1.42 0.64
CA VAL A 107 -0.01 2.72 0.68
C VAL A 107 0.52 3.58 -0.47
N PRO A 108 -0.34 4.14 -1.33
CA PRO A 108 0.08 5.00 -2.41
C PRO A 108 0.59 6.34 -1.84
N ILE A 109 1.91 6.47 -1.72
CA ILE A 109 2.57 7.72 -1.34
C ILE A 109 3.25 8.29 -2.57
N ASN A 110 2.98 9.57 -2.84
CA ASN A 110 3.63 10.28 -3.93
C ASN A 110 5.14 10.38 -3.61
N SER A 111 6.01 10.03 -4.55
CA SER A 111 7.47 10.11 -4.33
C SER A 111 7.97 11.53 -4.07
N LYS A 112 7.17 12.56 -4.38
CA LYS A 112 7.45 13.95 -4.00
C LYS A 112 7.17 14.24 -2.52
N HIS A 113 6.60 13.29 -1.80
CA HIS A 113 6.05 13.39 -0.45
C HIS A 113 6.65 12.34 0.49
N GLU A 114 7.96 12.10 0.38
CA GLU A 114 8.68 11.16 1.24
C GLU A 114 8.74 11.60 2.71
N GLN A 115 8.50 12.88 2.99
CA GLN A 115 8.38 13.38 4.34
C GLN A 115 7.04 12.96 4.95
N ILE A 116 7.08 12.49 6.20
CA ILE A 116 5.90 12.10 6.98
C ILE A 116 4.80 13.17 6.88
N ARG A 117 5.15 14.45 7.02
CA ARG A 117 4.18 15.56 6.96
C ARG A 117 3.41 15.68 5.64
N SER A 118 3.93 15.14 4.55
CA SER A 118 3.35 15.20 3.21
C SER A 118 2.52 13.97 2.85
N ILE A 119 2.45 12.96 3.73
CA ILE A 119 1.64 11.75 3.51
C ILE A 119 0.15 12.10 3.48
N SER A 120 -0.33 13.02 4.33
CA SER A 120 -1.73 13.48 4.31
C SER A 120 -2.12 14.15 2.99
N SER A 121 -1.20 14.90 2.39
CA SER A 121 -1.36 15.46 1.04
C SER A 121 -1.43 14.34 -0.01
N SER A 122 -0.55 13.32 0.08
CA SER A 122 -0.60 12.15 -0.81
C SER A 122 -1.93 11.42 -0.76
N PHE A 123 -2.46 11.16 0.45
CA PHE A 123 -3.79 10.57 0.62
C PHE A 123 -4.88 11.42 -0.02
N SER A 124 -4.84 12.74 0.20
CA SER A 124 -5.84 13.66 -0.34
C SER A 124 -5.82 13.69 -1.87
N GLU A 125 -4.63 13.73 -2.48
CA GLU A 125 -4.44 13.65 -3.93
C GLU A 125 -5.02 12.36 -4.49
N TYR A 126 -4.66 11.22 -3.90
CA TYR A 126 -5.11 9.91 -4.36
C TYR A 126 -6.62 9.70 -4.19
N ILE A 127 -7.19 10.14 -3.06
CA ILE A 127 -8.64 10.13 -2.82
C ILE A 127 -9.38 10.96 -3.89
N ASN A 128 -8.87 12.15 -4.22
CA ASN A 128 -9.48 13.01 -5.23
C ASN A 128 -9.41 12.37 -6.62
N GLU A 129 -8.29 11.72 -6.96
CA GLU A 129 -8.13 10.97 -8.20
C GLU A 129 -9.12 9.80 -8.28
N LEU A 130 -9.25 8.98 -7.23
CA LEU A 130 -10.22 7.89 -7.18
C LEU A 130 -11.66 8.38 -7.30
N LYS A 131 -12.01 9.49 -6.65
CA LYS A 131 -13.35 10.10 -6.79
C LYS A 131 -13.63 10.53 -8.22
N TYR A 132 -12.64 11.12 -8.89
CA TYR A 132 -12.75 11.50 -10.30
C TYR A 132 -12.92 10.27 -11.21
N LEU A 133 -12.09 9.23 -11.01
CA LEU A 133 -12.15 7.98 -11.75
C LEU A 133 -13.49 7.26 -11.54
N ARG A 134 -14.00 7.28 -10.31
CA ARG A 134 -15.34 6.78 -9.99
C ARG A 134 -16.43 7.53 -10.75
N ALA A 135 -16.42 8.85 -10.72
CA ALA A 135 -17.42 9.69 -11.38
C ALA A 135 -17.44 9.50 -12.90
N THR A 136 -16.31 9.11 -13.50
CA THR A 136 -16.14 8.89 -14.94
C THR A 136 -16.21 7.42 -15.35
N ALA A 137 -16.39 6.50 -14.38
CA ALA A 137 -16.37 5.07 -14.66
C ALA A 137 -17.60 4.63 -15.49
N PRO A 138 -17.41 3.74 -16.48
CA PRO A 138 -18.45 3.41 -17.47
C PRO A 138 -19.56 2.49 -16.94
N SER A 139 -19.36 1.85 -15.78
CA SER A 139 -20.32 0.89 -15.24
C SER A 139 -20.37 0.94 -13.70
N PRO A 140 -21.52 0.58 -13.08
CA PRO A 140 -21.63 0.47 -11.63
C PRO A 140 -20.61 -0.51 -11.02
N TYR A 141 -20.30 -1.60 -11.73
CA TYR A 141 -19.28 -2.55 -11.29
C TYR A 141 -17.90 -1.90 -11.18
N THR A 142 -17.51 -1.09 -12.17
CA THR A 142 -16.25 -0.32 -12.11
C THR A 142 -16.30 0.77 -11.04
N GLN A 143 -17.45 1.39 -10.80
CA GLN A 143 -17.62 2.36 -9.70
C GLN A 143 -17.40 1.71 -8.34
N GLN A 144 -17.94 0.50 -8.13
CA GLN A 144 -17.77 -0.26 -6.88
C GLN A 144 -16.29 -0.51 -6.57
N LYS A 145 -15.47 -0.85 -7.56
CA LYS A 145 -14.02 -0.99 -7.40
C LYS A 145 -13.38 0.26 -6.77
N TYR A 146 -13.81 1.45 -7.19
CA TYR A 146 -13.30 2.69 -6.64
C TYR A 146 -13.89 3.03 -5.28
N ASP A 147 -15.15 2.68 -5.03
CA ASP A 147 -15.76 2.79 -3.70
C ASP A 147 -15.00 1.94 -2.67
N ASP A 148 -14.74 0.67 -2.98
CA ASP A 148 -13.98 -0.22 -2.11
C ASP A 148 -12.55 0.31 -1.84
N SER A 149 -11.95 0.95 -2.85
CA SER A 149 -10.61 1.55 -2.73
C SER A 149 -10.61 2.81 -1.86
N LEU A 150 -11.68 3.61 -1.96
CA LEU A 150 -11.88 4.81 -1.14
C LEU A 150 -12.10 4.45 0.32
N ASP A 151 -12.95 3.45 0.59
CA ASP A 151 -13.21 2.96 1.95
C ASP A 151 -11.91 2.48 2.62
N PHE A 152 -11.11 1.68 1.91
CA PHE A 152 -9.79 1.27 2.38
C PHE A 152 -8.89 2.47 2.72
N LEU A 153 -8.79 3.46 1.84
CA LEU A 153 -7.91 4.62 2.08
C LEU A 153 -8.40 5.48 3.23
N TYR A 154 -9.72 5.59 3.43
CA TYR A 154 -10.26 6.29 4.59
C TYR A 154 -9.92 5.60 5.91
N ASP A 155 -9.99 4.26 5.94
CA ASP A 155 -9.58 3.47 7.10
C ASP A 155 -8.10 3.69 7.41
N VAL A 156 -7.21 3.51 6.41
CA VAL A 156 -5.75 3.71 6.59
C VAL A 156 -5.42 5.15 6.99
N SER A 157 -6.04 6.13 6.34
CA SER A 157 -5.90 7.55 6.71
C SER A 157 -6.30 7.78 8.16
N GLY A 158 -7.40 7.18 8.61
CA GLY A 158 -7.89 7.27 9.98
C GLY A 158 -6.90 6.73 10.99
N ASP A 159 -6.42 5.50 10.78
CA ASP A 159 -5.43 4.83 11.63
C ASP A 159 -4.12 5.62 11.71
N TRP A 160 -3.71 6.19 10.58
CA TRP A 160 -2.51 7.00 10.49
C TRP A 160 -2.63 8.32 11.26
N MET A 161 -3.78 8.98 11.16
CA MET A 161 -4.07 10.21 11.92
C MET A 161 -4.14 9.97 13.43
N VAL A 162 -4.63 8.80 13.86
CA VAL A 162 -4.59 8.40 15.27
C VAL A 162 -3.15 8.18 15.73
N THR A 163 -2.36 7.45 14.95
CA THR A 163 -0.95 7.15 15.23
C THR A 163 -0.13 8.43 15.42
N LEU A 164 -0.21 9.37 14.47
CA LEU A 164 0.48 10.65 14.58
C LEU A 164 0.08 11.48 15.81
N ARG A 165 -1.20 11.45 16.19
CA ARG A 165 -1.69 12.18 17.37
C ARG A 165 -1.17 11.57 18.67
N MET A 166 -1.16 10.24 18.77
CA MET A 166 -0.71 9.53 19.99
C MET A 166 0.79 9.70 20.24
N GLU A 167 1.59 9.81 19.19
CA GLU A 167 3.04 9.91 19.27
C GLU A 167 3.55 11.33 19.56
N GLY A 168 2.66 12.31 19.80
CA GLY A 168 3.06 13.68 20.09
C GLY A 168 3.75 14.37 18.90
N PHE A 169 3.63 13.80 17.68
CA PHE A 169 3.97 14.46 16.43
C PHE A 169 2.95 15.56 16.15
N SER A 170 3.03 16.63 16.95
CA SER A 170 2.35 17.87 16.62
C SER A 170 2.96 18.37 15.30
N PRO A 171 2.16 18.62 14.24
CA PRO A 171 2.67 19.11 12.96
C PRO A 171 3.41 20.45 13.06
N ILE A 172 3.43 21.07 14.25
CA ILE A 172 3.95 22.40 14.56
C ILE A 172 5.39 22.37 15.10
N HIS A 173 5.96 21.23 15.53
CA HIS A 173 7.33 21.18 16.06
C HIS A 173 8.30 20.43 15.14
N ASP A 174 9.44 21.09 14.93
CA ASP A 174 10.42 20.95 13.86
C ASP A 174 10.94 19.51 13.63
N ILE A 175 10.64 18.94 12.45
CA ILE A 175 11.15 17.65 11.96
C ILE A 175 12.26 17.89 10.92
N SER A 176 12.83 19.11 10.85
CA SER A 176 13.93 19.45 9.93
C SER A 176 15.22 18.63 10.14
N MET A 177 15.27 17.72 11.12
CA MET A 177 16.37 16.76 11.31
C MET A 177 16.19 15.40 10.59
N TRP A 178 15.12 15.19 9.82
CA TRP A 178 14.80 13.87 9.26
C TRP A 178 14.76 13.85 7.72
N VAL A 179 15.80 14.41 7.10
CA VAL A 179 16.18 14.20 5.69
C VAL A 179 17.61 13.65 5.64
#